data_AF-A0A352Q0V1-F1
#
_entry.id   AF-A0A352Q0V1-F1
#
_cell.length_a   1.000
_cell.length_b   1.000
_cell.length_c   1.000
_cell.angle_alpha   90.00
_cell.angle_beta   90.00
_cell.angle_gamma   90.00
#
_symmetry.space_group_name_H-M   'P 1'
#
loop_
_entity.id
_entity.type
_entity.pdbx_description
1 polymer ?
#
loop_
_entity_poly.entity_id
_entity_poly.type
_entity_poly.pdbx_seq_one_letter_code
_entity_poly.pdbx_strand_id
1 'polypeptide(L)'
;RAPQSDNHLVIDTAAGANFIGKQSAVNSAGTDSMLRQGVLLDLAGMPLRESAQINTNTAGTGSGYLVNSASLAVGDTTIPADTGTGTVLAGDIVTFAGDTNKYVVATALSGGSFTIAAPGLLAAPADNAAITVVVAAARNMCFNRSALVLAARAPARPVEGDAAQDVMVITDPRSGLALEFSLYTGYRKVRYEVALAWGVKNIKPEHTALLLG
;
A
#
# COMPACT_ATOMS: atom_id res chain seq x y z
N ARG A 1 13.87 -8.03 -7.57
CA ARG A 1 13.94 -9.02 -6.45
C ARG A 1 14.26 -8.24 -5.17
N ALA A 2 13.46 -8.38 -4.12
CA ALA A 2 13.57 -7.56 -2.91
C ALA A 2 14.73 -7.99 -1.98
N PRO A 3 15.29 -7.08 -1.16
CA PRO A 3 16.29 -7.40 -0.14
C PRO A 3 15.75 -8.36 0.93
N GLN A 4 16.64 -9.13 1.55
CA GLN A 4 16.27 -10.15 2.56
C GLN A 4 16.13 -9.62 3.99
N SER A 5 16.55 -8.38 4.26
CA SER A 5 16.52 -7.75 5.58
C SER A 5 15.66 -6.48 5.59
N ASP A 6 15.22 -6.04 6.78
CA ASP A 6 14.39 -4.84 7.01
C ASP A 6 13.06 -4.82 6.23
N ASN A 7 12.42 -5.99 6.19
CA ASN A 7 11.09 -6.15 5.61
C ASN A 7 10.04 -6.02 6.72
N HIS A 8 9.04 -5.17 6.50
CA HIS A 8 7.96 -4.88 7.45
C HIS A 8 6.63 -5.38 6.90
N LEU A 9 5.79 -5.92 7.78
CA LEU A 9 4.45 -6.38 7.43
C LEU A 9 3.41 -5.57 8.21
N VAL A 10 2.50 -4.93 7.49
CA VAL A 10 1.38 -4.17 8.04
C VAL A 10 0.07 -4.86 7.65
N ILE A 11 -0.69 -5.30 8.65
CA ILE A 11 -1.97 -5.99 8.47
C ILE A 11 -3.14 -5.20 9.05
N ASP A 12 -4.35 -5.53 8.59
CA ASP A 12 -5.56 -4.91 9.06
C ASP A 12 -5.95 -5.43 10.44
N THR A 13 -6.86 -4.74 11.10
CA THR A 13 -7.25 -5.04 12.48
C THR A 13 -7.98 -6.39 12.59
N ALA A 14 -8.70 -6.80 11.54
CA ALA A 14 -9.37 -8.09 11.47
C ALA A 14 -8.37 -9.26 11.35
N ALA A 15 -7.36 -9.16 10.49
CA ALA A 15 -6.29 -10.15 10.42
C ALA A 15 -5.45 -10.16 11.70
N GLY A 16 -5.23 -8.99 12.32
CA GLY A 16 -4.58 -8.87 13.63
C GLY A 16 -5.29 -9.66 14.72
N ALA A 17 -6.61 -9.47 14.84
CA ALA A 17 -7.45 -10.23 15.77
C ALA A 17 -7.40 -11.75 15.51
N ASN A 18 -7.44 -12.17 14.25
CA ASN A 18 -7.29 -13.59 13.87
C ASN A 18 -5.91 -14.15 14.24
N PHE A 19 -4.84 -13.37 14.07
CA PHE A 19 -3.48 -13.76 14.47
C PHE A 19 -3.37 -13.94 15.99
N ILE A 20 -3.91 -13.00 16.76
CA ILE A 20 -3.95 -13.08 18.22
C ILE A 20 -4.76 -14.30 18.66
N GLY A 21 -5.92 -14.56 18.04
CA GLY A 21 -6.77 -15.71 18.34
C GLY A 21 -6.12 -17.07 18.04
N LYS A 22 -5.25 -17.16 17.03
CA LYS A 22 -4.50 -18.39 16.71
C LYS A 22 -3.26 -18.57 17.58
N GLN A 23 -2.60 -17.49 17.98
CA GLN A 23 -1.43 -17.54 18.86
C GLN A 23 -1.80 -17.66 20.34
N SER A 24 -3.02 -17.27 20.73
CA SER A 24 -3.55 -17.44 22.09
C SER A 24 -3.96 -18.88 22.43
N ALA A 25 -3.78 -19.83 21.51
CA ALA A 25 -3.88 -21.26 21.82
C ALA A 25 -2.70 -21.69 22.72
N VAL A 26 -2.84 -21.42 24.02
CA VAL A 26 -1.85 -21.62 25.10
C VAL A 26 -1.24 -23.03 25.12
N ASN A 27 -1.94 -24.04 24.59
CA ASN A 27 -1.49 -25.43 24.61
C ASN A 27 -0.21 -25.70 23.78
N SER A 28 0.23 -24.76 22.94
CA SER A 28 1.46 -24.89 22.14
C SER A 28 2.51 -23.77 22.32
N ALA A 29 2.17 -22.65 22.97
CA ALA A 29 3.02 -21.45 23.02
C ALA A 29 3.88 -21.30 24.29
N GLY A 30 3.59 -22.04 25.36
CA GLY A 30 4.45 -22.16 26.55
C GLY A 30 4.71 -20.88 27.37
N THR A 31 4.12 -19.72 27.02
CA THR A 31 4.27 -18.44 27.73
C THR A 31 3.03 -17.55 27.63
N ASP A 32 2.76 -16.75 28.67
CA ASP A 32 1.51 -15.96 28.87
C ASP A 32 1.60 -14.47 28.45
N SER A 33 2.71 -14.01 27.84
CA SER A 33 2.94 -12.58 27.56
C SER A 33 1.96 -11.99 26.52
N MET A 34 1.52 -12.81 25.56
CA MET A 34 0.67 -12.37 24.45
C MET A 34 -0.74 -11.98 24.89
N LEU A 35 -1.30 -12.69 25.87
CA LEU A 35 -2.64 -12.41 26.40
C LEU A 35 -2.70 -11.07 27.16
N ARG A 36 -1.57 -10.59 27.69
CA ARG A 36 -1.51 -9.39 28.53
C ARG A 36 -1.09 -8.11 27.81
N GLN A 37 -0.27 -8.23 26.75
CA GLN A 37 0.24 -7.05 26.03
C GLN A 37 -0.28 -6.91 24.59
N GLY A 38 -0.92 -7.94 24.02
CA GLY A 38 -1.43 -7.88 22.64
C GLY A 38 -0.34 -7.63 21.59
N VAL A 39 0.93 -7.86 21.93
CA VAL A 39 2.07 -7.65 21.04
C VAL A 39 2.16 -8.87 20.11
N LEU A 40 1.99 -8.61 18.81
CA LEU A 40 2.14 -9.60 17.77
C LEU A 40 3.62 -10.01 17.66
N LEU A 41 3.91 -11.30 17.77
CA LEU A 41 5.26 -11.82 17.55
C LEU A 41 5.67 -11.67 16.08
N ASP A 42 6.97 -11.46 15.86
CA ASP A 42 7.56 -11.40 14.53
C ASP A 42 7.24 -12.68 13.75
N LEU A 43 6.63 -12.54 12.57
CA LEU A 43 6.29 -13.66 11.70
C LEU A 43 7.40 -13.82 10.65
N ALA A 44 8.08 -14.97 10.63
CA ALA A 44 9.13 -15.29 9.66
C ALA A 44 10.25 -14.23 9.54
N GLY A 45 10.61 -13.59 10.65
CA GLY A 45 11.66 -12.56 10.69
C GLY A 45 11.20 -11.16 10.26
N MET A 46 9.89 -10.94 10.10
CA MET A 46 9.29 -9.64 9.81
C MET A 46 8.47 -9.13 11.00
N PRO A 47 8.71 -7.90 11.48
CA PRO A 47 7.88 -7.31 12.51
C PRO A 47 6.47 -7.04 11.99
N LEU A 48 5.49 -7.58 12.72
CA LEU A 48 4.07 -7.41 12.43
C LEU A 48 3.57 -6.10 13.04
N ARG A 49 2.93 -5.28 12.22
CA ARG A 49 2.29 -4.03 12.63
C ARG A 49 0.83 -4.09 12.21
N GLU A 50 -0.04 -3.50 13.00
CA GLU A 50 -1.47 -3.42 12.71
C GLU A 50 -1.83 -1.98 12.32
N SER A 51 -2.73 -1.82 11.37
CA SER A 51 -3.28 -0.52 11.00
C SER A 51 -4.77 -0.62 10.65
N ALA A 52 -5.58 0.26 11.25
CA ALA A 52 -6.98 0.43 10.89
C ALA A 52 -7.19 1.20 9.58
N GLN A 53 -6.13 1.76 9.00
CA GLN A 53 -6.19 2.57 7.77
C GLN A 53 -5.85 1.76 6.51
N ILE A 54 -5.80 0.44 6.59
CA ILE A 54 -5.63 -0.39 5.39
C ILE A 54 -6.89 -0.29 4.53
N ASN A 55 -6.68 0.09 3.26
CA ASN A 55 -7.75 0.28 2.31
C ASN A 55 -8.12 -1.04 1.62
N THR A 56 -9.42 -1.31 1.50
CA THR A 56 -9.95 -2.39 0.68
C THR A 56 -10.51 -1.78 -0.59
N ASN A 57 -9.85 -2.04 -1.73
CA ASN A 57 -10.33 -1.53 -3.01
C ASN A 57 -11.64 -2.22 -3.41
N THR A 58 -12.59 -1.45 -3.94
CA THR A 58 -13.77 -2.00 -4.62
C THR A 58 -13.30 -2.60 -5.93
N ALA A 59 -13.40 -3.92 -6.06
CA ALA A 59 -13.00 -4.62 -7.28
C ALA A 59 -13.86 -4.19 -8.48
N GLY A 60 -13.24 -4.09 -9.64
CA GLY A 60 -13.95 -3.95 -10.91
C GLY A 60 -14.87 -5.14 -11.20
N THR A 61 -15.85 -4.94 -12.08
CA THR A 61 -16.84 -5.96 -12.48
C THR A 61 -16.42 -6.77 -13.71
N GLY A 62 -15.14 -6.70 -14.07
CA GLY A 62 -14.60 -7.29 -15.29
C GLY A 62 -14.81 -8.80 -15.36
N SER A 63 -15.42 -9.26 -16.46
CA SER A 63 -15.72 -10.68 -16.69
C SER A 63 -15.59 -11.05 -18.17
N GLY A 64 -15.08 -12.25 -18.43
CA GLY A 64 -14.92 -12.79 -19.79
C GLY A 64 -13.83 -12.13 -20.62
N TYR A 65 -12.90 -11.41 -19.99
CA TYR A 65 -11.75 -10.83 -20.68
C TYR A 65 -10.73 -11.91 -21.06
N LEU A 66 -10.19 -11.80 -22.27
CA LEU A 66 -9.12 -12.65 -22.77
C LEU A 66 -7.89 -11.80 -23.10
N VAL A 67 -6.71 -12.38 -22.98
CA VAL A 67 -5.46 -11.77 -23.45
C VAL A 67 -5.48 -11.75 -24.98
N ASN A 68 -5.33 -10.56 -25.57
CA ASN A 68 -5.33 -10.35 -27.01
C ASN A 68 -3.92 -10.11 -27.53
N SER A 69 -3.04 -11.10 -27.33
CA SER A 69 -1.65 -11.07 -27.80
C SER A 69 -0.96 -12.41 -27.61
N ALA A 70 -0.28 -12.87 -28.66
CA ALA A 70 0.63 -14.00 -28.62
C ALA A 70 2.10 -13.62 -28.34
N SER A 71 2.40 -12.33 -28.18
CA SER A 71 3.78 -11.82 -28.13
C SER A 71 4.20 -11.29 -26.76
N LEU A 72 3.38 -11.46 -25.73
CA LEU A 72 3.71 -11.02 -24.38
C LEU A 72 4.90 -11.81 -23.83
N ALA A 73 5.83 -11.09 -23.21
CA ALA A 73 7.02 -11.65 -22.59
C ALA A 73 7.05 -11.34 -21.08
N VAL A 74 7.90 -12.09 -20.37
CA VAL A 74 8.22 -11.81 -18.98
C VAL A 74 8.78 -10.39 -18.86
N GLY A 75 8.24 -9.60 -17.92
CA GLY A 75 8.58 -8.19 -17.71
C GLY A 75 7.66 -7.19 -18.41
N ASP A 76 6.80 -7.63 -19.34
CA ASP A 76 5.84 -6.73 -19.96
C ASP A 76 4.83 -6.22 -18.93
N THR A 77 4.53 -4.92 -19.02
CA THR A 77 3.58 -4.26 -18.12
C THR A 77 2.27 -3.90 -18.80
N THR A 78 2.20 -3.87 -20.13
CA THR A 78 1.00 -3.51 -20.88
C THR A 78 0.32 -4.78 -21.37
N ILE A 79 -0.93 -4.97 -20.93
CA ILE A 79 -1.71 -6.17 -21.23
C ILE A 79 -2.88 -5.78 -22.15
N PRO A 80 -2.85 -6.18 -23.42
CA PRO A 80 -3.99 -6.06 -24.31
C PRO A 80 -5.06 -7.08 -23.91
N ALA A 81 -6.31 -6.62 -23.84
CA ALA A 81 -7.46 -7.44 -23.43
C ALA A 81 -8.67 -7.17 -24.33
N ASP A 82 -9.42 -8.21 -24.64
CA ASP A 82 -10.65 -8.16 -25.44
C ASP A 82 -11.75 -9.08 -24.91
N THR A 83 -12.85 -9.23 -25.68
CA THR A 83 -14.07 -10.04 -25.46
C THR A 83 -14.90 -9.79 -24.19
N GLY A 84 -14.32 -9.22 -23.15
CA GLY A 84 -14.94 -9.09 -21.84
C GLY A 84 -15.90 -7.91 -21.69
N THR A 85 -16.59 -7.91 -20.57
CA THR A 85 -17.54 -6.87 -20.15
C THR A 85 -17.20 -6.39 -18.74
N GLY A 86 -17.76 -5.25 -18.34
CA GLY A 86 -17.51 -4.66 -17.03
C GLY A 86 -16.24 -3.82 -17.01
N THR A 87 -15.65 -3.65 -15.83
CA THR A 87 -14.49 -2.78 -15.62
C THR A 87 -13.33 -3.53 -14.99
N VAL A 88 -12.11 -3.19 -15.42
CA VAL A 88 -10.88 -3.50 -14.69
C VAL A 88 -10.30 -2.16 -14.25
N LEU A 89 -10.23 -1.95 -12.94
CA LEU A 89 -9.87 -0.69 -12.31
C LEU A 89 -8.42 -0.70 -11.81
N ALA A 90 -7.82 0.48 -11.65
CA ALA A 90 -6.53 0.59 -10.98
C ALA A 90 -6.64 0.10 -9.52
N GLY A 91 -5.68 -0.72 -9.08
CA GLY A 91 -5.68 -1.38 -7.77
C GLY A 91 -6.42 -2.73 -7.75
N ASP A 92 -7.03 -3.15 -8.86
CA ASP A 92 -7.53 -4.52 -9.02
C ASP A 92 -6.37 -5.50 -9.05
N ILE A 93 -6.69 -6.76 -8.71
CA ILE A 93 -5.74 -7.86 -8.84
C ILE A 93 -6.25 -8.77 -9.92
N VAL A 94 -5.39 -9.10 -10.87
CA VAL A 94 -5.72 -9.99 -11.98
C VAL A 94 -4.84 -11.23 -11.96
N THR A 95 -5.40 -12.33 -12.45
CA THR A 95 -4.71 -13.58 -12.73
C THR A 95 -4.95 -13.99 -14.18
N PHE A 96 -3.97 -14.65 -14.78
CA PHE A 96 -4.06 -15.18 -16.14
C PHE A 96 -4.19 -16.69 -16.12
N ALA A 97 -5.01 -17.26 -17.00
CA ALA A 97 -5.09 -18.71 -17.16
C ALA A 97 -3.72 -19.29 -17.54
N GLY A 98 -3.28 -20.33 -16.80
CA GLY A 98 -1.96 -20.93 -16.97
C GLY A 98 -0.85 -20.29 -16.15
N ASP A 99 -1.13 -19.20 -15.42
CA ASP A 99 -0.20 -18.56 -14.50
C ASP A 99 -0.71 -18.64 -13.04
N THR A 100 0.17 -18.98 -12.11
CA THR A 100 -0.13 -19.02 -10.67
C THR A 100 0.07 -17.66 -9.98
N ASN A 101 0.70 -16.71 -10.66
CA ASN A 101 1.01 -15.39 -10.12
C ASN A 101 -0.21 -14.46 -10.13
N LYS A 102 -0.19 -13.47 -9.23
CA LYS A 102 -1.20 -12.42 -9.13
C LYS A 102 -0.56 -11.07 -9.43
N TYR A 103 -1.23 -10.24 -10.21
CA TYR A 103 -0.69 -8.95 -10.67
C TYR A 103 -1.61 -7.81 -10.25
N VAL A 104 -1.02 -6.69 -9.81
CA VAL A 104 -1.76 -5.47 -9.46
C VAL A 104 -1.91 -4.61 -10.70
N VAL A 105 -3.14 -4.21 -11.02
CA VAL A 105 -3.46 -3.29 -12.11
C VAL A 105 -3.02 -1.88 -11.73
N ALA A 106 -2.13 -1.29 -12.52
CA ALA A 106 -1.62 0.07 -12.34
C ALA A 106 -2.51 1.13 -13.01
N THR A 107 -3.04 0.83 -14.20
CA THR A 107 -4.00 1.70 -14.89
C THR A 107 -5.24 0.91 -15.28
N ALA A 108 -6.41 1.53 -15.17
CA ALA A 108 -7.66 0.91 -15.56
C ALA A 108 -7.65 0.50 -17.05
N LEU A 109 -8.42 -0.53 -17.38
CA LEU A 109 -8.65 -0.97 -18.76
C LEU A 109 -9.37 0.13 -19.53
N SER A 110 -8.71 0.61 -20.59
CA SER A 110 -9.25 1.60 -21.51
C SER A 110 -8.68 1.37 -22.91
N GLY A 111 -9.52 1.53 -23.94
CA GLY A 111 -9.07 1.35 -25.33
C GLY A 111 -8.50 -0.05 -25.64
N GLY A 112 -8.93 -1.09 -24.91
CA GLY A 112 -8.49 -2.47 -25.15
C GLY A 112 -7.17 -2.87 -24.49
N SER A 113 -6.60 -2.04 -23.60
CA SER A 113 -5.44 -2.44 -22.80
C SER A 113 -5.44 -1.84 -21.40
N PHE A 114 -4.74 -2.50 -20.48
CA PHE A 114 -4.45 -2.00 -19.14
C PHE A 114 -2.98 -2.22 -18.82
N THR A 115 -2.48 -1.60 -17.75
CA THR A 115 -1.11 -1.83 -17.30
C THR A 115 -1.08 -2.48 -15.93
N ILE A 116 -0.05 -3.30 -15.67
CA ILE A 116 0.24 -3.91 -14.38
C ILE A 116 1.47 -3.26 -13.73
N ALA A 117 1.53 -3.32 -12.41
CA ALA A 117 2.65 -2.80 -11.64
C ALA A 117 3.94 -3.59 -11.90
N ALA A 118 5.09 -2.92 -11.73
CA ALA A 118 6.39 -3.57 -11.74
C ALA A 118 6.46 -4.69 -10.68
N PRO A 119 7.10 -5.84 -10.96
CA PRO A 119 8.08 -6.09 -12.02
C PRO A 119 7.50 -6.48 -13.41
N GLY A 120 6.18 -6.38 -13.62
CA GLY A 120 5.53 -6.86 -14.84
C GLY A 120 5.25 -8.36 -14.80
N LEU A 121 4.96 -8.96 -15.96
CA LEU A 121 4.64 -10.38 -16.07
C LEU A 121 5.79 -11.27 -15.57
N LEU A 122 5.48 -12.26 -14.74
CA LEU A 122 6.44 -13.27 -14.28
C LEU A 122 6.38 -14.55 -15.13
N ALA A 123 5.26 -14.77 -15.80
CA ALA A 123 5.09 -15.77 -16.85
C ALA A 123 4.36 -15.11 -18.03
N ALA A 124 4.74 -15.48 -19.25
CA ALA A 124 4.06 -15.04 -20.45
C ALA A 124 2.72 -15.79 -20.57
N PRO A 125 1.56 -15.12 -20.50
CA PRO A 125 0.29 -15.76 -20.76
C PRO A 125 0.19 -16.13 -22.24
N ALA A 126 -0.52 -17.22 -22.54
CA ALA A 126 -0.84 -17.58 -23.91
C ALA A 126 -1.86 -16.58 -24.50
N ASP A 127 -1.89 -16.50 -25.83
CA ASP A 127 -2.99 -15.84 -26.51
C ASP A 127 -4.33 -16.47 -26.10
N ASN A 128 -5.38 -15.65 -25.99
CA ASN A 128 -6.68 -16.06 -25.47
C ASN A 128 -6.68 -16.61 -24.03
N ALA A 129 -5.63 -16.39 -23.24
CA ALA A 129 -5.65 -16.73 -21.82
C ALA A 129 -6.71 -15.90 -21.08
N ALA A 130 -7.56 -16.56 -20.28
CA ALA A 130 -8.60 -15.87 -19.52
C ALA A 130 -7.99 -14.95 -18.45
N ILE A 131 -8.48 -13.72 -18.41
CA ILE A 131 -8.13 -12.70 -17.42
C ILE A 131 -9.21 -12.69 -16.35
N THR A 132 -8.84 -13.04 -15.13
CA THR A 132 -9.77 -13.08 -14.00
C THR A 132 -9.44 -11.97 -13.02
N VAL A 133 -10.42 -11.11 -12.73
CA VAL A 133 -10.33 -10.10 -11.66
C VAL A 133 -10.63 -10.78 -10.32
N VAL A 134 -9.72 -10.66 -9.37
CA VAL A 134 -9.87 -11.18 -8.01
C VAL A 134 -10.82 -10.27 -7.23
N VAL A 135 -11.74 -10.88 -6.48
CA VAL A 135 -12.70 -10.19 -5.61
C VAL A 135 -11.97 -9.26 -4.62
N ALA A 136 -12.67 -8.20 -4.20
CA ALA A 136 -12.20 -7.27 -3.19
C ALA A 136 -11.74 -8.02 -1.92
N ALA A 137 -10.52 -7.72 -1.48
CA ALA A 137 -9.91 -8.29 -0.29
C ALA A 137 -9.04 -7.22 0.38
N ALA A 138 -8.88 -7.32 1.71
CA ALA A 138 -8.03 -6.41 2.47
C ALA A 138 -6.61 -6.42 1.90
N ARG A 139 -6.06 -5.23 1.64
CA ARG A 139 -4.73 -5.07 1.03
C ARG A 139 -3.66 -4.91 2.10
N ASN A 140 -3.39 -6.00 2.81
CA ASN A 140 -2.29 -6.03 3.77
C ASN A 140 -0.97 -5.79 3.04
N MET A 141 -0.06 -5.01 3.61
CA MET A 141 1.12 -4.51 2.91
C MET A 141 2.41 -5.07 3.50
N CYS A 142 3.22 -5.67 2.64
CA CYS A 142 4.58 -6.09 2.95
C CYS A 142 5.54 -5.19 2.16
N PHE A 143 6.52 -4.56 2.80
CA PHE A 143 7.47 -3.71 2.11
C PHE A 143 8.82 -3.68 2.80
N ASN A 144 9.87 -3.44 2.01
CA ASN A 144 11.18 -3.09 2.54
C ASN A 144 11.20 -1.62 3.00
N ARG A 145 11.91 -1.31 4.09
CA ARG A 145 12.11 0.07 4.57
C ARG A 145 12.52 1.06 3.47
N SER A 146 13.33 0.64 2.50
CA SER A 146 13.82 1.50 1.42
C SER A 146 12.82 1.69 0.26
N ALA A 147 11.69 0.97 0.25
CA ALA A 147 10.75 0.99 -0.87
C ALA A 147 9.85 2.24 -0.83
N LEU A 148 9.44 2.65 0.36
CA LEU A 148 8.59 3.80 0.61
C LEU A 148 9.40 4.93 1.25
N VAL A 149 9.27 6.14 0.69
CA VAL A 149 9.88 7.33 1.28
C VAL A 149 8.80 8.34 1.60
N LEU A 150 8.81 8.80 2.84
CA LEU A 150 8.09 9.98 3.29
C LEU A 150 9.09 11.14 3.37
N ALA A 151 8.83 12.18 2.59
CA ALA A 151 9.57 13.44 2.67
C ALA A 151 8.67 14.48 3.31
N ALA A 152 9.19 15.18 4.31
CA ALA A 152 8.49 16.24 5.00
C ALA A 152 9.40 17.46 5.11
N ARG A 153 8.83 18.66 4.93
CA ARG A 153 9.51 19.93 5.08
C ARG A 153 8.57 20.99 5.65
N ALA A 154 9.16 22.04 6.21
CA ALA A 154 8.43 23.25 6.55
C ALA A 154 7.76 23.86 5.30
N PRO A 155 6.51 24.32 5.41
CA PRO A 155 5.84 25.04 4.33
C PRO A 155 6.63 26.26 3.86
N ALA A 156 6.51 26.61 2.58
CA ALA A 156 7.15 27.81 2.06
C ALA A 156 6.41 29.06 2.55
N ARG A 157 7.15 30.05 3.04
CA ARG A 157 6.62 31.36 3.42
C ARG A 157 6.73 32.36 2.28
N PRO A 158 5.83 33.36 2.20
CA PRO A 158 5.95 34.46 1.25
C PRO A 158 7.27 35.23 1.46
N VAL A 159 7.84 35.74 0.37
CA VAL A 159 9.09 36.54 0.41
C VAL A 159 8.93 37.82 1.23
N GLU A 160 7.71 38.39 1.22
CA GLU A 160 7.36 39.59 1.98
C GLU A 160 7.21 39.34 3.48
N GLY A 161 7.36 38.08 3.91
CA GLY A 161 7.04 37.63 5.26
C GLY A 161 5.56 37.27 5.38
N ASP A 162 5.27 36.46 6.38
CA ASP A 162 3.92 36.20 6.83
C ASP A 162 3.78 36.81 8.22
N ALA A 163 2.67 37.48 8.53
CA ALA A 163 2.46 38.31 9.73
C ALA A 163 2.38 37.50 11.05
N ALA A 164 3.11 36.38 11.11
CA ALA A 164 3.28 35.52 12.25
C ALA A 164 4.07 36.27 13.34
N GLN A 165 3.50 36.31 14.54
CA GLN A 165 4.13 36.88 15.73
C GLN A 165 5.19 35.93 16.30
N ASP A 166 4.97 34.63 16.18
CA ASP A 166 5.91 33.60 16.62
C ASP A 166 5.83 32.38 15.72
N VAL A 167 6.97 31.70 15.59
CA VAL A 167 7.17 30.53 14.75
C VAL A 167 8.13 29.59 15.43
N MET A 168 7.69 28.36 15.66
CA MET A 168 8.56 27.32 16.20
C MET A 168 8.34 26.00 15.47
N VAL A 169 9.39 25.19 15.38
CA VAL A 169 9.30 23.83 14.88
C VAL A 169 9.24 22.89 16.08
N ILE A 170 8.17 22.11 16.17
CA ILE A 170 7.98 21.09 17.21
C ILE A 170 8.06 19.72 16.56
N THR A 171 8.91 18.85 17.11
CA THR A 171 8.95 17.45 16.70
C THR A 171 8.00 16.64 17.56
N ASP A 172 7.03 15.96 16.93
CA ASP A 172 6.15 15.03 17.64
C ASP A 172 6.96 13.82 18.16
N PRO A 173 6.98 13.55 19.48
CA PRO A 173 7.73 12.43 20.05
C PRO A 173 7.27 11.05 19.58
N ARG A 174 6.02 10.91 19.09
CA ARG A 174 5.49 9.61 18.64
C ARG A 174 5.77 9.33 17.17
N SER A 175 5.46 10.27 16.28
CA SER A 175 5.68 10.11 14.84
C SER A 175 7.09 10.51 14.38
N GLY A 176 7.81 11.31 15.17
CA GLY A 176 9.08 11.91 14.78
C GLY A 176 8.95 13.01 13.71
N LEU A 177 7.73 13.41 13.34
CA LEU A 177 7.51 14.45 12.34
C LEU A 177 7.77 15.84 12.94
N ALA A 178 8.55 16.65 12.22
CA ALA A 178 8.78 18.05 12.54
C ALA A 178 7.66 18.91 11.95
N LEU A 179 6.82 19.48 12.81
CA LEU A 179 5.68 20.32 12.47
C LEU A 179 6.01 21.78 12.75
N GLU A 180 5.58 22.68 11.87
CA GLU A 180 5.69 24.12 12.11
C GLU A 180 4.46 24.61 12.87
N PHE A 181 4.68 25.35 13.95
CA PHE A 181 3.66 26.03 14.74
C PHE A 181 3.84 27.53 14.58
N SER A 182 2.82 28.19 14.03
CA SER A 182 2.83 29.63 13.80
C SER A 182 1.66 30.32 14.48
N LEU A 183 1.94 31.46 15.09
CA LEU A 183 0.99 32.29 15.82
C LEU A 183 0.64 33.55 15.03
N TYR A 184 -0.63 33.78 14.74
CA TYR A 184 -1.13 34.99 14.12
C TYR A 184 -2.09 35.71 15.06
N THR A 185 -1.82 36.97 15.36
CA THR A 185 -2.71 37.82 16.14
C THR A 185 -3.55 38.72 15.24
N GLY A 186 -4.85 38.75 15.47
CA GLY A 186 -5.80 39.66 14.83
C GLY A 186 -6.64 40.43 15.85
N TYR A 187 -7.51 41.33 15.39
CA TYR A 187 -8.34 42.13 16.29
C TYR A 187 -9.23 41.24 17.17
N ARG A 188 -8.90 41.19 18.47
CA ARG A 188 -9.53 40.34 19.49
C ARG A 188 -9.55 38.84 19.15
N LYS A 189 -8.60 38.36 18.34
CA LYS A 189 -8.49 36.95 17.94
C LYS A 189 -7.04 36.50 17.86
N VAL A 190 -6.79 35.24 18.19
CA VAL A 190 -5.49 34.59 18.04
C VAL A 190 -5.73 33.33 17.21
N ARG A 191 -4.96 33.16 16.13
CA ARG A 191 -4.99 31.98 15.27
C ARG A 191 -3.68 31.24 15.42
N TYR A 192 -3.77 29.99 15.85
CA TYR A 192 -2.67 29.03 15.80
C TYR A 192 -2.78 28.23 14.52
N GLU A 193 -1.67 28.06 13.84
CA GLU A 193 -1.57 27.23 12.65
C GLU A 193 -0.49 26.17 12.85
N VAL A 194 -0.84 24.93 12.52
CA VAL A 194 0.06 23.79 12.54
C VAL A 194 0.20 23.31 11.11
N ALA A 195 1.40 23.38 10.56
CA ALA A 195 1.62 23.17 9.15
C ALA A 195 2.80 22.24 8.86
N LEU A 196 2.62 21.41 7.84
CA LEU A 196 3.62 20.47 7.33
C LEU A 196 3.40 20.26 5.84
N ALA A 197 4.43 20.51 5.02
CA ALA A 197 4.42 20.08 3.63
C ALA A 197 5.05 18.69 3.55
N TRP A 198 4.25 17.68 3.19
CA TRP A 198 4.70 16.30 3.11
C TRP A 198 4.28 15.62 1.82
N GLY A 199 5.00 14.57 1.45
CA GLY A 199 4.69 13.71 0.34
C GLY A 199 5.22 12.30 0.58
N VAL A 200 4.55 11.33 -0.02
CA VAL A 200 4.96 9.92 0.00
C VAL A 200 5.18 9.42 -1.41
N LYS A 201 6.18 8.57 -1.60
CA LYS A 201 6.42 7.90 -2.88
C LYS A 201 6.91 6.48 -2.66
N ASN A 202 6.30 5.54 -3.39
CA ASN A 202 6.85 4.20 -3.58
C ASN A 202 7.90 4.27 -4.70
N ILE A 203 9.18 4.31 -4.31
CA ILE A 203 10.30 4.45 -5.24
C ILE A 203 10.60 3.11 -5.93
N LYS A 204 10.33 2.00 -5.24
CA LYS A 204 10.57 0.64 -5.74
C LYS A 204 9.35 -0.25 -5.51
N PRO A 205 8.34 -0.18 -6.38
CA PRO A 205 7.14 -1.03 -6.29
C PRO A 205 7.45 -2.53 -6.27
N GLU A 206 8.53 -2.95 -6.93
CA GLU A 206 9.02 -4.34 -6.92
C GLU A 206 9.42 -4.86 -5.53
N HIS A 207 9.66 -3.97 -4.57
CA HIS A 207 10.01 -4.31 -3.18
C HIS A 207 8.81 -4.16 -2.24
N THR A 208 7.62 -4.05 -2.80
CA THR A 208 6.35 -4.01 -2.09
C THR A 208 5.47 -5.15 -2.57
N ALA A 209 4.75 -5.77 -1.66
CA ALA A 209 3.81 -6.84 -1.94
C ALA A 209 2.51 -6.61 -1.18
N LEU A 210 1.41 -7.02 -1.80
CA LEU A 210 0.10 -7.03 -1.16
C LEU A 210 -0.23 -8.47 -0.76
N LEU A 211 -0.45 -8.66 0.54
CA LEU A 211 -1.02 -9.87 1.11
C LEU A 211 -2.53 -9.72 1.10
N LEU A 212 -3.21 -10.69 0.48
CA LEU A 212 -4.66 -10.73 0.42
C LEU A 212 -5.18 -11.44 1.67
N GLY A 213 -5.98 -10.71 2.45
CA GLY A 213 -6.68 -11.22 3.62
C GLY A 213 -7.92 -12.02 3.27
#